data_AF-A0A544T991-F1
#
_entry.id   AF-A0A544T991-F1
#
_cell.length_a   1.000
_cell.length_b   1.000
_cell.length_c   1.000
_cell.angle_alpha   90.00
_cell.angle_beta   90.00
_cell.angle_gamma   90.00
#
_symmetry.space_group_name_H-M   'P 1'
#
loop_
_entity.id
_entity.type
_entity.pdbx_description
1 polymer ?
#
loop_
_entity_poly.entity_id
_entity_poly.type
_entity_poly.pdbx_seq_one_letter_code
_entity_poly.pdbx_strand_id
1 'polypeptide(L)'
;MNLTYQGKTKDVYKLDNGNILLKFKDDVTGENGVFDPGANTVGLTIEGAGKAGLRMTTYFFQKLMEKEIPTHFIDSNIEESTMTVKEAKVFGKGLEVICRFKAVGSFLRRYGAYCEEGQPLDAFVEVTIKDDDRQDPPISKQALSMLSILSEEEYETLQTLTQQISQLVKEDLATKGLELYDIKLEFGRDAKTNEIILIDEISGGNMRVYKDGQYIEPLALETLLFS
;
A
#
# COMPACT_ATOMS: atom_id res chain seq x y z
N MET A 1 -14.25 -13.32 -17.96
CA MET A 1 -13.74 -12.93 -16.62
C MET A 1 -13.86 -14.12 -15.68
N ASN A 2 -12.76 -14.53 -15.05
CA ASN A 2 -12.75 -15.64 -14.10
C ASN A 2 -12.26 -15.13 -12.73
N LEU A 3 -13.02 -15.37 -11.67
CA LEU A 3 -12.58 -15.06 -10.30
C LEU A 3 -11.38 -15.94 -9.95
N THR A 4 -10.24 -15.33 -9.62
CA THR A 4 -9.00 -16.04 -9.29
C THR A 4 -8.69 -16.01 -7.81
N TYR A 5 -9.05 -14.95 -7.11
CA TYR A 5 -8.82 -14.79 -5.68
C TYR A 5 -9.86 -13.86 -5.06
N GLN A 6 -10.38 -14.25 -3.91
CA GLN A 6 -11.29 -13.44 -3.12
C GLN A 6 -10.53 -12.92 -1.89
N GLY A 7 -10.18 -11.63 -1.93
CA GLY A 7 -9.43 -10.98 -0.86
C GLY A 7 -10.32 -10.33 0.19
N LYS A 8 -9.69 -9.77 1.22
CA LYS A 8 -10.38 -9.07 2.32
C LYS A 8 -11.09 -7.82 1.80
N THR A 9 -10.38 -6.96 1.08
CA THR A 9 -10.89 -5.67 0.58
C THR A 9 -11.10 -5.64 -0.93
N LYS A 10 -10.62 -6.65 -1.66
CA LYS A 10 -10.68 -6.70 -3.14
C LYS A 10 -10.89 -8.12 -3.65
N ASP A 11 -11.69 -8.27 -4.69
CA ASP A 11 -11.78 -9.50 -5.49
C ASP A 11 -10.93 -9.36 -6.75
N VAL A 12 -10.27 -10.44 -7.14
CA VAL A 12 -9.32 -10.47 -8.27
C VAL A 12 -9.88 -11.35 -9.37
N TYR A 13 -9.97 -10.81 -10.57
CA TYR A 13 -10.45 -11.52 -11.75
C TYR A 13 -9.39 -11.51 -12.84
N LYS A 14 -9.20 -12.64 -13.52
CA LYS A 14 -8.41 -12.71 -14.75
C LYS A 14 -9.27 -12.34 -15.95
N LEU A 15 -8.78 -11.42 -16.77
CA LEU A 15 -9.38 -11.00 -18.03
C LEU A 15 -8.82 -11.83 -19.20
N ASP A 16 -9.57 -11.91 -20.28
CA ASP A 16 -9.24 -12.76 -21.44
C ASP A 16 -7.99 -12.24 -22.20
N ASN A 17 -7.66 -10.95 -22.05
CA ASN A 17 -6.45 -10.33 -22.60
C ASN A 17 -5.19 -10.54 -21.74
N GLY A 18 -5.28 -11.30 -20.64
CA GLY A 18 -4.19 -11.57 -19.72
C GLY A 18 -4.00 -10.53 -18.61
N ASN A 19 -4.73 -9.40 -18.65
CA ASN A 19 -4.72 -8.42 -17.56
C ASN A 19 -5.56 -8.92 -16.38
N ILE A 20 -5.44 -8.23 -15.26
CA ILE A 20 -6.17 -8.50 -14.02
C ILE A 20 -7.16 -7.37 -13.78
N LEU A 21 -8.35 -7.69 -13.30
CA LEU A 21 -9.34 -6.74 -12.80
C LEU A 21 -9.43 -6.89 -11.29
N LEU A 22 -9.18 -5.79 -10.56
CA LEU A 22 -9.41 -5.70 -9.13
C LEU A 22 -10.76 -5.03 -8.90
N LYS A 23 -11.65 -5.70 -8.17
CA LYS A 23 -12.94 -5.16 -7.74
C LYS A 23 -12.85 -4.78 -6.26
N PHE A 24 -12.91 -3.50 -5.97
CA PHE A 24 -12.85 -2.97 -4.62
C PHE A 24 -14.17 -3.22 -3.89
N LYS A 25 -14.07 -3.60 -2.62
CA LYS A 25 -15.20 -3.87 -1.72
C LYS A 25 -15.27 -2.82 -0.62
N ASP A 26 -16.44 -2.72 -0.01
CA ASP A 26 -16.68 -1.87 1.16
C ASP A 26 -16.27 -2.54 2.48
N ASP A 27 -15.79 -3.78 2.41
CA ASP A 27 -15.20 -4.49 3.53
C ASP A 27 -13.87 -3.83 3.91
N VAL A 28 -13.71 -3.50 5.19
CA VAL A 28 -12.47 -2.93 5.75
C VAL A 28 -11.88 -3.85 6.82
N THR A 29 -10.56 -3.79 6.98
CA THR A 29 -9.87 -4.59 8.00
C THR A 29 -10.13 -4.04 9.39
N GLY A 30 -10.12 -4.93 10.38
CA GLY A 30 -10.36 -4.56 11.77
C GLY A 30 -10.54 -5.75 12.69
N GLU A 31 -10.61 -5.46 13.99
CA GLU A 31 -10.86 -6.44 15.05
C GLU A 31 -12.09 -6.01 15.87
N ASN A 32 -12.96 -6.96 16.21
CA ASN A 32 -14.13 -6.74 17.06
C ASN A 32 -15.06 -5.59 16.60
N GLY A 33 -15.20 -5.38 15.28
CA GLY A 33 -16.04 -4.30 14.73
C GLY A 33 -15.37 -2.92 14.73
N VAL A 34 -14.10 -2.83 15.11
CA VAL A 34 -13.31 -1.59 15.08
C VAL A 34 -12.37 -1.63 13.88
N PHE A 35 -12.37 -0.55 13.10
CA PHE A 35 -11.46 -0.41 11.96
C PHE A 35 -10.00 -0.42 12.43
N ASP A 36 -9.19 -1.27 11.82
CA ASP A 36 -7.74 -1.30 12.01
C ASP A 36 -7.07 -1.64 10.66
N PRO A 37 -6.35 -0.69 10.03
CA PRO A 37 -5.67 -0.94 8.76
C PRO A 37 -4.51 -1.94 8.88
N GLY A 38 -4.06 -2.23 10.10
CA GLY A 38 -3.02 -3.23 10.40
C GLY A 38 -3.57 -4.61 10.78
N ALA A 39 -4.89 -4.79 10.85
CA ALA A 39 -5.47 -6.07 11.25
C ALA A 39 -5.53 -7.10 10.10
N ASN A 40 -5.39 -8.37 10.47
CA ASN A 40 -5.42 -9.49 9.54
C ASN A 40 -6.83 -10.09 9.32
N THR A 41 -7.89 -9.40 9.76
CA THR A 41 -9.29 -9.85 9.61
C THR A 41 -10.16 -8.74 9.04
N VAL A 42 -11.29 -9.12 8.40
CA VAL A 42 -12.36 -8.16 8.08
C VAL A 42 -13.05 -7.79 9.39
N GLY A 43 -13.03 -6.51 9.72
CA GLY A 43 -13.59 -6.01 10.98
C GLY A 43 -15.03 -5.55 10.84
N LEU A 44 -15.34 -4.88 9.73
CA LEU A 44 -16.64 -4.29 9.43
C LEU A 44 -16.77 -3.94 7.94
N THR A 45 -17.97 -3.56 7.52
CA THR A 45 -18.24 -3.01 6.19
C THR A 45 -18.61 -1.53 6.35
N ILE A 46 -17.99 -0.67 5.56
CA ILE A 46 -18.29 0.77 5.55
C ILE A 46 -18.66 1.17 4.12
N GLU A 47 -19.91 1.59 3.94
CA GLU A 47 -20.44 1.99 2.63
C GLU A 47 -19.55 3.06 1.97
N GLY A 48 -19.15 2.80 0.72
CA GLY A 48 -18.32 3.70 -0.07
C GLY A 48 -16.81 3.59 0.18
N ALA A 49 -16.34 2.76 1.13
CA ALA A 49 -14.92 2.56 1.39
C ALA A 49 -14.16 2.05 0.15
N GLY A 50 -14.75 1.12 -0.61
CA GLY A 50 -14.14 0.59 -1.82
C GLY A 50 -13.97 1.67 -2.90
N LYS A 51 -14.99 2.51 -3.10
CA LYS A 51 -14.95 3.63 -4.05
C LYS A 51 -13.96 4.71 -3.63
N ALA A 52 -13.94 5.07 -2.34
CA ALA A 52 -13.00 6.04 -1.80
C ALA A 52 -11.55 5.55 -1.99
N GLY A 53 -11.27 4.29 -1.64
CA GLY A 53 -9.97 3.68 -1.82
C GLY A 53 -9.54 3.62 -3.28
N LEU A 54 -10.45 3.26 -4.18
CA LEU A 54 -10.19 3.25 -5.63
C LEU A 54 -9.94 4.67 -6.16
N ARG A 55 -10.70 5.68 -5.75
CA ARG A 55 -10.53 7.06 -6.23
C ARG A 55 -9.15 7.62 -5.88
N MET A 56 -8.70 7.43 -4.63
CA MET A 56 -7.34 7.79 -4.22
C MET A 56 -6.29 6.99 -5.00
N THR A 57 -6.52 5.69 -5.19
CA THR A 57 -5.62 4.82 -5.96
C THR A 57 -5.47 5.32 -7.39
N THR A 58 -6.57 5.50 -8.12
CA THR A 58 -6.56 6.06 -9.47
C THR A 58 -5.80 7.38 -9.53
N TYR A 59 -6.05 8.29 -8.58
CA TYR A 59 -5.40 9.60 -8.54
C TYR A 59 -3.88 9.51 -8.37
N PHE A 60 -3.39 8.74 -7.41
CA PHE A 60 -1.96 8.60 -7.18
C PHE A 60 -1.27 7.80 -8.29
N PHE A 61 -1.87 6.71 -8.78
CA PHE A 61 -1.29 5.96 -9.89
C PHE A 61 -1.21 6.79 -11.18
N GLN A 62 -2.17 7.68 -11.46
CA GLN A 62 -2.06 8.64 -12.56
C GLN A 62 -0.87 9.60 -12.42
N LYS A 63 -0.65 10.16 -11.22
CA LYS A 63 0.55 10.98 -10.94
C LYS A 63 1.86 10.21 -11.07
N LEU A 64 1.87 8.93 -10.68
CA LEU A 64 3.03 8.05 -10.83
C LEU A 64 3.35 7.82 -12.31
N MET A 65 2.33 7.59 -13.14
CA MET A 65 2.50 7.46 -14.60
C MET A 65 3.07 8.74 -15.24
N GLU A 66 2.63 9.92 -14.81
CA GLU A 66 3.18 11.21 -15.29
C GLU A 66 4.68 11.37 -14.99
N LYS A 67 5.17 10.69 -13.94
CA LYS A 67 6.60 10.65 -13.56
C LYS A 67 7.33 9.40 -14.06
N GLU A 68 6.71 8.62 -14.94
CA GLU A 68 7.27 7.38 -15.49
C GLU A 68 7.66 6.35 -14.43
N ILE A 69 7.02 6.38 -13.25
CA ILE A 69 7.25 5.40 -12.19
C ILE A 69 6.53 4.09 -12.58
N PRO A 70 7.22 2.93 -12.55
CA PRO A 70 6.68 1.65 -12.99
C PRO A 70 5.54 1.16 -12.07
N THR A 71 4.35 0.99 -12.65
CA THR A 71 3.17 0.48 -11.93
C THR A 71 2.42 -0.59 -12.75
N HIS A 72 1.58 -1.35 -12.05
CA HIS A 72 0.64 -2.27 -12.70
C HIS A 72 -0.60 -1.57 -13.26
N PHE A 73 -0.85 -0.30 -12.95
CA PHE A 73 -2.10 0.38 -13.31
C PHE A 73 -2.26 0.52 -14.83
N ILE A 74 -3.48 0.31 -15.32
CA ILE A 74 -3.87 0.52 -16.71
C ILE A 74 -5.02 1.52 -16.79
N ASP A 75 -6.13 1.22 -16.12
CA ASP A 75 -7.32 2.07 -16.11
C ASP A 75 -8.23 1.72 -14.91
N SER A 76 -9.23 2.55 -14.61
CA SER A 76 -10.21 2.32 -13.54
C SER A 76 -11.60 2.84 -13.86
N ASN A 77 -12.63 2.16 -13.38
CA ASN A 77 -14.01 2.62 -13.40
C ASN A 77 -14.52 2.80 -11.96
N ILE A 78 -14.68 4.06 -11.55
CA ILE A 78 -15.09 4.42 -10.19
C ILE A 78 -16.54 4.00 -9.89
N GLU A 79 -17.44 4.13 -10.87
CA GLU A 79 -18.86 3.78 -10.70
C GLU A 79 -19.01 2.28 -10.40
N GLU A 80 -18.24 1.47 -11.14
CA GLU A 80 -18.16 0.03 -10.97
C GLU A 80 -17.18 -0.41 -9.88
N SER A 81 -16.42 0.48 -9.24
CA SER A 81 -15.41 0.11 -8.22
C SER A 81 -14.38 -0.90 -8.75
N THR A 82 -13.94 -0.75 -10.00
CA THR A 82 -12.98 -1.66 -10.65
C THR A 82 -11.72 -0.95 -11.11
N MET A 83 -10.60 -1.67 -11.07
CA MET A 83 -9.30 -1.24 -11.60
C MET A 83 -8.72 -2.35 -12.47
N THR A 84 -8.36 -2.02 -13.70
CA THR A 84 -7.64 -2.93 -14.60
C THR A 84 -6.14 -2.71 -14.45
N VAL A 85 -5.41 -3.80 -14.28
CA VAL A 85 -3.97 -3.79 -14.01
C VAL A 85 -3.23 -4.87 -14.82
N LYS A 86 -1.93 -4.68 -15.02
CA LYS A 86 -1.02 -5.68 -15.60
C LYS A 86 -0.91 -6.88 -14.66
N GLU A 87 -0.73 -8.07 -15.21
CA GLU A 87 -0.41 -9.25 -14.41
C GLU A 87 1.00 -9.11 -13.82
N ALA A 88 1.13 -9.37 -12.51
CA ALA A 88 2.38 -9.25 -11.78
C ALA A 88 2.60 -10.48 -10.91
N LYS A 89 3.86 -10.90 -10.76
CA LYS A 89 4.28 -11.98 -9.86
C LYS A 89 4.81 -11.38 -8.57
N VAL A 90 4.16 -11.67 -7.46
CA VAL A 90 4.60 -11.23 -6.13
C VAL A 90 5.93 -11.87 -5.72
N PHE A 91 6.70 -11.20 -4.86
CA PHE A 91 7.91 -11.73 -4.26
C PHE A 91 7.56 -12.70 -3.12
N GLY A 92 8.03 -13.96 -3.18
CA GLY A 92 7.69 -14.96 -2.18
C GLY A 92 6.18 -15.17 -2.05
N LYS A 93 5.63 -14.91 -0.86
CA LYS A 93 4.17 -14.91 -0.58
C LYS A 93 3.52 -13.52 -0.65
N GLY A 94 4.30 -12.51 -1.05
CA GLY A 94 3.98 -11.10 -0.92
C GLY A 94 4.87 -10.43 0.13
N LEU A 95 5.26 -9.20 -0.17
CA LEU A 95 6.00 -8.32 0.71
C LEU A 95 5.16 -7.08 0.97
N GLU A 96 5.20 -6.57 2.19
CA GLU A 96 4.74 -5.22 2.46
C GLU A 96 5.96 -4.33 2.71
N VAL A 97 6.02 -3.21 2.02
CA VAL A 97 7.15 -2.28 2.07
C VAL A 97 6.65 -0.99 2.66
N ILE A 98 7.12 -0.68 3.87
CA ILE A 98 6.65 0.46 4.65
C ILE A 98 7.68 1.56 4.58
N CYS A 99 7.26 2.74 4.12
CA CYS A 99 8.03 3.98 4.24
C CYS A 99 7.52 4.80 5.42
N ARG A 100 8.43 5.25 6.29
CA ARG A 100 8.12 6.01 7.50
C ARG A 100 8.81 7.36 7.51
N PHE A 101 8.03 8.40 7.73
CA PHE A 101 8.49 9.77 8.00
C PHE A 101 8.42 10.14 9.49
N LYS A 102 7.68 9.35 10.28
CA LYS A 102 7.50 9.52 11.72
C LYS A 102 7.57 8.17 12.43
N ALA A 103 8.16 8.14 13.62
CA ALA A 103 8.21 6.95 14.47
C ALA A 103 6.84 6.69 15.10
N VAL A 104 6.05 5.79 14.51
CA VAL A 104 4.71 5.41 14.98
C VAL A 104 4.45 3.91 14.76
N GLY A 105 3.37 3.40 15.34
CA GLY A 105 2.91 2.03 15.11
C GLY A 105 3.96 0.97 15.44
N SER A 106 4.14 0.00 14.54
CA SER A 106 5.04 -1.14 14.79
C SER A 106 6.51 -0.74 14.94
N PHE A 107 6.96 0.35 14.32
CA PHE A 107 8.31 0.88 14.53
C PHE A 107 8.49 1.35 15.97
N LEU A 108 7.58 2.19 16.48
CA LEU A 108 7.62 2.67 17.87
C LEU A 108 7.50 1.51 18.87
N ARG A 109 6.67 0.49 18.59
CA ARG A 109 6.58 -0.71 19.45
C ARG A 109 7.90 -1.48 19.53
N ARG A 110 8.65 -1.58 18.43
CA ARG A 110 9.95 -2.29 18.41
C ARG A 110 11.09 -1.46 19.01
N TYR A 111 11.08 -0.14 18.80
CA TYR A 111 12.21 0.73 19.10
C TYR A 111 11.92 1.83 20.14
N GLY A 112 10.81 1.76 20.87
CA GLY A 112 10.35 2.81 21.79
C GLY A 112 11.28 3.09 22.98
N ALA A 113 12.26 2.22 23.27
CA ALA A 113 13.34 2.53 24.21
C ALA A 113 14.39 3.51 23.65
N TYR A 114 14.37 3.76 22.33
CA TYR A 114 15.37 4.54 21.59
C TYR A 114 14.75 5.66 20.73
N CYS A 115 13.43 5.81 20.74
CA CYS A 115 12.73 6.87 20.01
C CYS A 115 11.42 7.24 20.69
N GLU A 116 10.96 8.46 20.41
CA GLU A 116 9.68 8.98 20.89
C GLU A 116 8.59 8.88 19.80
N GLU A 117 7.32 8.84 20.21
CA GLU A 117 6.21 8.86 19.27
C GLU A 117 6.23 10.13 18.42
N GLY A 118 6.11 9.99 17.10
CA GLY A 118 6.17 11.12 16.18
C GLY A 118 7.58 11.65 15.91
N GLN A 119 8.63 11.01 16.43
CA GLN A 119 10.01 11.38 16.12
C GLN A 119 10.23 11.37 14.59
N PRO A 120 10.83 12.42 14.00
CA PRO A 120 11.10 12.46 12.57
C PRO A 120 12.00 11.30 12.12
N LEU A 121 11.63 10.70 10.98
CA LEU A 121 12.41 9.72 10.25
C LEU A 121 12.65 10.21 8.82
N ASP A 122 13.81 9.86 8.26
CA ASP A 122 14.21 10.28 6.91
C ASP A 122 13.81 9.22 5.89
N ALA A 123 12.52 9.17 5.53
CA ALA A 123 11.95 8.22 4.58
C ALA A 123 12.43 6.78 4.82
N PHE A 124 12.37 6.33 6.07
CA PHE A 124 12.89 5.04 6.50
C PHE A 124 12.07 3.92 5.85
N VAL A 125 12.73 3.00 5.16
CA VAL A 125 12.08 1.86 4.51
C VAL A 125 12.37 0.58 5.28
N GLU A 126 11.31 -0.18 5.57
CA GLU A 126 11.40 -1.54 6.06
C GLU A 126 10.45 -2.47 5.32
N VAL A 127 10.77 -3.76 5.33
CA VAL A 127 9.99 -4.79 4.65
C VAL A 127 9.46 -5.79 5.67
N THR A 128 8.20 -6.17 5.54
CA THR A 128 7.58 -7.31 6.22
C THR A 128 7.26 -8.41 5.21
N ILE A 129 7.31 -9.66 5.66
CA ILE A 129 6.85 -10.82 4.88
C ILE A 129 5.44 -11.20 5.31
N LYS A 130 4.59 -11.64 4.36
CA LYS A 130 3.27 -12.20 4.68
C LYS A 130 3.43 -13.59 5.32
N ASP A 131 3.24 -13.65 6.64
CA ASP A 131 3.26 -14.85 7.47
C ASP A 131 2.39 -14.63 8.71
N ASP A 132 1.08 -14.86 8.55
CA ASP A 132 0.06 -14.66 9.59
C ASP A 132 0.41 -15.40 10.90
N ASP A 133 0.97 -16.63 10.80
CA ASP A 133 1.38 -17.44 11.96
C ASP A 133 2.48 -16.78 12.79
N ARG A 134 3.25 -15.85 12.19
CA ARG A 134 4.37 -15.12 12.81
C ARG A 134 4.12 -13.62 12.87
N GLN A 135 2.89 -13.17 12.64
CA GLN A 135 2.48 -11.76 12.70
C GLN A 135 3.30 -10.84 11.78
N ASP A 136 3.52 -11.29 10.54
CA ASP A 136 4.15 -10.51 9.46
C ASP A 136 5.48 -9.84 9.87
N PRO A 137 6.50 -10.65 10.24
CA PRO A 137 7.71 -10.12 10.85
C PRO A 137 8.51 -9.23 9.89
N PRO A 138 9.20 -8.18 10.40
CA PRO A 138 10.20 -7.46 9.62
C PRO A 138 11.30 -8.40 9.15
N ILE A 139 11.77 -8.20 7.91
CA ILE A 139 12.85 -8.99 7.32
C ILE A 139 13.94 -8.07 6.79
N SER A 140 15.21 -8.47 7.00
CA SER A 140 16.35 -7.70 6.52
C SER A 140 16.65 -7.98 5.05
N LYS A 141 17.30 -7.02 4.38
CA LYS A 141 17.84 -7.20 3.01
C LYS A 141 18.64 -8.50 2.85
N GLN A 142 19.52 -8.80 3.81
CA GLN A 142 20.36 -10.01 3.76
C GLN A 142 19.51 -11.30 3.86
N ALA A 143 18.49 -11.32 4.73
CA ALA A 143 17.61 -12.47 4.86
C ALA A 143 16.73 -12.67 3.62
N LEU A 144 16.21 -11.58 3.03
CA LEU A 144 15.47 -11.63 1.76
C LEU A 144 16.29 -12.29 0.63
N SER A 145 17.57 -11.90 0.52
CA SER A 145 18.50 -12.45 -0.47
C SER A 145 18.82 -13.93 -0.19
N MET A 146 19.17 -14.28 1.06
CA MET A 146 19.50 -15.65 1.45
C MET A 146 18.34 -16.63 1.29
N LEU A 147 17.10 -16.14 1.46
CA LEU A 147 15.88 -16.93 1.27
C LEU A 147 15.39 -16.92 -0.20
N SER A 148 16.14 -16.30 -1.12
CA SER A 148 15.80 -16.20 -2.55
C SER A 148 14.42 -15.58 -2.82
N ILE A 149 14.02 -14.61 -1.98
CA ILE A 149 12.73 -13.90 -2.12
C ILE A 149 12.92 -12.66 -3.02
N LEU A 150 13.96 -11.88 -2.73
CA LEU A 150 14.32 -10.63 -3.38
C LEU A 150 15.84 -10.51 -3.36
N SER A 151 16.47 -10.28 -4.51
CA SER A 151 17.93 -10.10 -4.57
C SER A 151 18.37 -8.79 -3.90
N GLU A 152 19.66 -8.67 -3.61
CA GLU A 152 20.18 -7.42 -3.04
C GLU A 152 20.03 -6.22 -3.97
N GLU A 153 20.17 -6.42 -5.28
CA GLU A 153 19.96 -5.36 -6.30
C GLU A 153 18.49 -4.98 -6.40
N GLU A 154 17.60 -5.98 -6.42
CA GLU A 154 16.15 -5.74 -6.43
C GLU A 154 15.69 -5.01 -5.17
N TYR A 155 16.32 -5.28 -4.01
CA TYR A 155 16.06 -4.53 -2.78
C TYR A 155 16.41 -3.04 -2.92
N GLU A 156 17.56 -2.70 -3.53
CA GLU A 156 17.95 -1.31 -3.74
C GLU A 156 16.96 -0.59 -4.67
N THR A 157 16.53 -1.25 -5.74
CA THR A 157 15.48 -0.73 -6.63
C THR A 157 14.15 -0.53 -5.89
N LEU A 158 13.72 -1.54 -5.13
CA LEU A 158 12.49 -1.49 -4.35
C LEU A 158 12.52 -0.38 -3.28
N GLN A 159 13.64 -0.20 -2.59
CA GLN A 159 13.83 0.89 -1.62
C GLN A 159 13.75 2.26 -2.31
N THR A 160 14.45 2.43 -3.43
CA THR A 160 14.46 3.68 -4.20
C THR A 160 13.05 4.04 -4.68
N LEU A 161 12.35 3.09 -5.29
CA LEU A 161 10.96 3.29 -5.74
C LEU A 161 10.03 3.62 -4.57
N THR A 162 10.16 2.90 -3.45
CA THR A 162 9.37 3.16 -2.25
C THR A 162 9.54 4.59 -1.75
N GLN A 163 10.79 5.08 -1.65
CA GLN A 163 11.08 6.44 -1.21
C GLN A 163 10.53 7.47 -2.20
N GLN A 164 10.70 7.27 -3.51
CA GLN A 164 10.17 8.16 -4.55
C GLN A 164 8.65 8.26 -4.51
N ILE A 165 7.95 7.12 -4.47
CA ILE A 165 6.49 7.05 -4.41
C ILE A 165 5.99 7.71 -3.13
N SER A 166 6.57 7.37 -1.99
CA SER A 166 6.16 7.89 -0.68
C SER A 166 6.39 9.40 -0.56
N GLN A 167 7.49 9.90 -1.14
CA GLN A 167 7.78 11.33 -1.17
C GLN A 167 6.79 12.09 -2.06
N LEU A 168 6.41 11.53 -3.22
CA LEU A 168 5.35 12.10 -4.06
C LEU A 168 4.03 12.22 -3.29
N VAL A 169 3.59 11.13 -2.64
CA VAL A 169 2.35 11.13 -1.86
C VAL A 169 2.43 12.14 -0.72
N LYS A 170 3.56 12.20 0.00
CA LYS A 170 3.80 13.18 1.08
C LYS A 170 3.70 14.62 0.59
N GLU A 171 4.36 14.94 -0.51
CA GLU A 171 4.37 16.29 -1.08
C GLU A 171 2.98 16.72 -1.52
N ASP A 172 2.24 15.81 -2.16
CA ASP A 172 0.87 16.06 -2.62
C ASP A 172 -0.09 16.30 -1.45
N LEU A 173 -0.03 15.45 -0.42
CA LEU A 173 -0.80 15.62 0.82
C LEU A 173 -0.47 16.94 1.54
N ALA A 174 0.81 17.34 1.56
CA ALA A 174 1.23 18.59 2.17
C ALA A 174 0.58 19.82 1.52
N THR A 175 0.22 19.76 0.23
CA THR A 175 -0.51 20.86 -0.44
C THR A 175 -1.91 21.10 0.15
N LYS A 176 -2.46 20.10 0.85
CA LYS A 176 -3.75 20.15 1.55
C LYS A 176 -3.61 20.37 3.06
N GLY A 177 -2.39 20.66 3.54
CA GLY A 177 -2.08 20.77 4.96
C GLY A 177 -2.16 19.44 5.71
N LEU A 178 -1.94 18.33 5.00
CA LEU A 178 -1.94 16.97 5.56
C LEU A 178 -0.50 16.47 5.70
N GLU A 179 -0.23 15.74 6.78
CA GLU A 179 1.08 15.17 7.08
C GLU A 179 1.06 13.64 6.94
N LEU A 180 1.86 13.11 6.01
CA LEU A 180 2.05 11.67 5.88
C LEU A 180 3.06 11.17 6.93
N TYR A 181 2.61 10.28 7.83
CA TYR A 181 3.46 9.68 8.86
C TYR A 181 4.12 8.40 8.37
N ASP A 182 3.36 7.51 7.74
CA ASP A 182 3.87 6.37 7.00
C ASP A 182 2.87 5.86 5.96
N ILE A 183 3.38 5.07 5.01
CA ILE A 183 2.62 4.41 3.95
C ILE A 183 3.18 3.00 3.72
N LYS A 184 2.29 2.05 3.47
CA LYS A 184 2.57 0.66 3.11
C LYS A 184 2.28 0.45 1.62
N LEU A 185 3.26 -0.07 0.91
CA LEU A 185 3.20 -0.37 -0.52
C LEU A 185 3.45 -1.87 -0.77
N GLU A 186 2.91 -2.40 -1.86
CA GLU A 186 3.22 -3.75 -2.34
C GLU A 186 3.87 -3.68 -3.72
N PHE A 187 4.81 -4.59 -3.97
CA PHE A 187 5.53 -4.68 -5.24
C PHE A 187 5.46 -6.09 -5.81
N GLY A 188 5.55 -6.17 -7.14
CA GLY A 188 5.69 -7.42 -7.87
C GLY A 188 6.60 -7.26 -9.07
N ARG A 189 6.88 -8.36 -9.76
CA ARG A 189 7.54 -8.35 -11.07
C ARG A 189 6.48 -8.36 -12.16
N ASP A 190 6.58 -7.43 -13.11
CA ASP A 190 5.73 -7.45 -14.30
C ASP A 190 5.86 -8.82 -15.00
N ALA A 191 4.74 -9.46 -15.33
CA ALA A 191 4.76 -10.81 -15.88
C ALA A 191 5.40 -10.90 -17.29
N LYS A 192 5.54 -9.77 -18.00
CA LYS A 192 6.10 -9.67 -19.35
C LYS A 192 7.53 -9.17 -19.35
N THR A 193 7.85 -8.13 -18.58
CA THR A 193 9.18 -7.49 -18.58
C THR A 193 10.08 -7.95 -17.43
N ASN A 194 9.51 -8.58 -16.40
CA ASN A 194 10.18 -8.94 -15.15
C ASN A 194 10.71 -7.74 -14.35
N GLU A 195 10.34 -6.51 -14.72
CA GLU A 195 10.68 -5.29 -13.98
C GLU A 195 9.89 -5.19 -12.67
N ILE A 196 10.49 -4.55 -11.66
CA ILE A 196 9.79 -4.26 -10.39
C ILE A 196 8.79 -3.15 -10.63
N ILE A 197 7.51 -3.44 -10.36
CA ILE A 197 6.40 -2.50 -10.50
C ILE A 197 5.66 -2.38 -9.16
N LEU A 198 5.15 -1.18 -8.87
CA LEU A 198 4.18 -0.99 -7.79
C LEU A 198 2.87 -1.71 -8.16
N ILE A 199 2.36 -2.51 -7.23
CA ILE A 199 1.10 -3.24 -7.36
C ILE A 199 0.12 -2.83 -6.24
N ASP A 200 -0.99 -3.55 -6.16
CA ASP A 200 -2.08 -3.30 -5.22
C ASP A 200 -2.66 -1.87 -5.35
N GLU A 201 -2.65 -1.07 -4.28
CA GLU A 201 -3.36 0.21 -4.19
C GLU A 201 -2.54 1.31 -3.49
N ILE A 202 -2.99 2.57 -3.59
CA ILE A 202 -2.53 3.70 -2.75
C ILE A 202 -3.79 4.39 -2.24
N SER A 203 -4.16 4.14 -0.99
CA SER A 203 -5.45 4.51 -0.44
C SER A 203 -5.34 4.96 1.00
N GLY A 204 -6.37 5.58 1.56
CA GLY A 204 -6.36 5.90 3.00
C GLY A 204 -6.22 4.67 3.90
N GLY A 205 -6.54 3.46 3.41
CA GLY A 205 -6.39 2.22 4.15
C GLY A 205 -4.94 1.73 4.27
N ASN A 206 -3.99 2.26 3.50
CA ASN A 206 -2.59 1.85 3.54
C ASN A 206 -1.62 2.95 3.98
N MET A 207 -2.14 4.06 4.51
CA MET A 207 -1.32 5.17 5.02
C MET A 207 -1.85 5.71 6.34
N ARG A 208 -0.97 6.33 7.12
CA ARG A 208 -1.33 7.13 8.29
C ARG A 208 -1.08 8.60 8.00
N VAL A 209 -2.16 9.37 7.98
CA VAL A 209 -2.14 10.80 7.68
C VAL A 209 -2.70 11.57 8.87
N TYR A 210 -2.09 12.71 9.16
CA TYR A 210 -2.47 13.58 10.26
C TYR A 210 -2.78 14.97 9.74
N LYS A 211 -3.65 15.68 10.45
CA LYS A 211 -3.87 17.12 10.30
C LYS A 211 -3.88 17.75 11.69
N ASP A 212 -3.05 18.75 11.92
CA ASP A 212 -2.94 19.45 13.20
C ASP A 212 -2.72 18.49 14.39
N GLY A 213 -1.92 17.44 14.18
CA GLY A 213 -1.62 16.41 15.20
C GLY A 213 -2.71 15.37 15.43
N GLN A 214 -3.82 15.41 14.68
CA GLN A 214 -4.90 14.42 14.77
C GLN A 214 -4.87 13.44 13.60
N TYR A 215 -5.04 12.15 13.89
CA TYR A 215 -5.14 11.10 12.87
C TYR A 215 -6.42 11.30 12.05
N ILE A 216 -6.30 11.14 10.73
CA ILE A 216 -7.41 11.24 9.79
C ILE A 216 -7.77 9.84 9.29
N GLU A 217 -9.01 9.45 9.59
CA GLU A 217 -9.58 8.18 9.12
C GLU A 217 -9.63 8.13 7.58
N PRO A 218 -9.52 6.94 6.95
CA PRO A 218 -9.39 6.79 5.50
C PRO A 218 -10.45 7.50 4.66
N LEU A 219 -11.73 7.44 5.06
CA LEU A 219 -12.82 8.10 4.34
C LEU A 219 -12.75 9.62 4.45
N ALA A 220 -12.41 10.14 5.64
CA ALA A 220 -12.23 11.57 5.83
C ALA A 220 -11.02 12.08 5.04
N LEU A 221 -9.96 11.27 4.94
CA LEU A 221 -8.78 11.58 4.15
C LEU A 221 -9.12 11.72 2.67
N GLU A 222 -9.92 10.81 2.10
CA GLU A 222 -10.40 10.92 0.72
C GLU A 222 -11.12 12.24 0.49
N THR A 223 -12.05 12.59 1.39
CA THR A 223 -12.83 13.82 1.25
C THR A 223 -11.96 15.07 1.34
N LEU A 224 -10.98 15.09 2.25
CA LEU A 224 -10.04 16.21 2.40
C LEU A 224 -9.08 16.34 1.21
N LEU A 225 -8.66 15.23 0.61
CA LEU A 225 -7.78 15.25 -0.55
C LEU A 225 -8.46 15.87 -1.78
N PHE A 226 -9.75 15.59 -1.95
CA PHE A 226 -10.53 16.01 -3.12
C PHE A 226 -11.45 17.22 -2.90
N SER A 227 -11.40 17.86 -1.73
CA SER A 227 -11.97 19.19 -1.47
C SER A 227 -11.05 20.30 -1.99
#